data_AF-A0A2D6U384-F1
#
_entry.id   AF-A0A2D6U384-F1
#
_cell.length_a   1.000
_cell.length_b   1.000
_cell.length_c   1.000
_cell.angle_alpha   90.00
_cell.angle_beta   90.00
_cell.angle_gamma   90.00
#
_symmetry.space_group_name_H-M   'P 1'
#
loop_
_entity.id
_entity.type
_entity.pdbx_description
1 polymer ?
#
loop_
_entity_poly.entity_id
_entity_poly.type
_entity_poly.pdbx_seq_one_letter_code
_entity_poly.pdbx_strand_id
1 'polypeptide(L)'
;MNIMKTKKYPIILITLMLCSYLAPVLDSNEFSDLNNPSETSSRSSACIGDICISEVLVNAFGSETGAVGPSDWTSGEWVELYNSGPNTIDLSTWTLDDHYNRPLSMTTNHVVYPSGATNMDILAGDYIVLARNGDGGSCGFCMKN
;
A
#
# COMPACT_ATOMS: atom_id res chain seq x y z
N MET A 1 51.13 38.59 20.77
CA MET A 1 50.36 37.57 21.51
C MET A 1 48.90 37.67 21.06
N ASN A 2 48.49 36.96 20.00
CA ASN A 2 47.09 36.95 19.54
C ASN A 2 46.50 35.56 19.78
N ILE A 3 45.47 35.51 20.63
CA ILE A 3 44.74 34.30 20.99
C ILE A 3 43.74 33.98 19.87
N MET A 4 44.00 32.93 19.09
CA MET A 4 43.03 32.40 18.13
C MET A 4 41.89 31.72 18.89
N LYS A 5 40.68 32.29 18.84
CA LYS A 5 39.47 31.64 19.36
C LYS A 5 39.09 30.48 18.43
N THR A 6 39.23 29.25 18.91
CA THR A 6 38.74 28.06 18.19
C THR A 6 37.21 28.08 18.15
N LYS A 7 36.64 28.17 16.95
CA LYS A 7 35.19 28.07 16.73
C LYS A 7 34.74 26.65 17.08
N LYS A 8 34.05 26.47 18.22
CA LYS A 8 33.52 25.19 18.73
C LYS A 8 32.30 24.63 17.96
N TYR A 9 31.96 25.23 16.81
CA TYR A 9 30.78 24.88 16.03
C TYR A 9 30.86 23.59 15.18
N PRO A 10 32.03 23.02 14.78
CA PRO A 10 32.03 21.84 13.92
C PRO A 10 31.76 20.53 14.69
N ILE A 11 32.09 20.48 15.98
CA ILE A 11 31.94 19.24 16.79
C ILE A 11 30.48 18.98 17.13
N ILE A 12 29.70 20.03 17.42
CA ILE A 12 28.27 19.93 17.76
C ILE A 12 27.45 19.41 16.57
N LEU A 13 27.78 19.85 15.35
CA LEU A 13 27.09 19.44 14.13
C LEU A 13 27.34 17.95 13.81
N ILE A 14 28.58 17.50 14.03
CA ILE A 14 28.98 16.10 13.82
C ILE A 14 28.31 15.19 14.86
N THR A 15 28.18 15.60 16.12
CA THR A 15 27.42 14.85 17.13
C THR A 15 25.92 14.76 16.82
N LEU A 16 25.31 15.82 16.28
CA LEU A 16 23.90 15.78 15.87
C LEU A 16 23.67 14.82 14.70
N MET A 17 24.56 14.82 13.70
CA MET A 17 24.49 13.88 12.56
C MET A 17 24.72 12.42 12.96
N LEU A 18 25.61 12.16 13.93
CA LEU A 18 25.82 10.80 14.44
C LEU A 18 24.63 10.30 15.29
N CYS A 19 23.99 11.18 16.07
CA CYS A 19 22.79 10.84 16.84
C CYS A 19 21.58 10.51 15.94
N SER A 20 21.44 11.17 14.79
CA SER A 20 20.39 10.83 13.82
C SER A 20 20.59 9.49 13.11
N TYR A 21 21.81 8.94 13.13
CA TYR A 21 22.12 7.63 12.53
C TYR A 21 21.68 6.44 13.41
N LEU A 22 21.40 6.66 14.70
CA LEU A 22 20.92 5.63 15.63
C LEU A 22 19.40 5.66 15.86
N ALA A 23 18.69 6.60 15.23
CA ALA A 23 17.27 6.83 15.48
C ALA A 23 16.30 5.71 15.02
N PRO A 24 16.57 4.83 14.03
CA PRO A 24 15.53 3.90 13.59
C PRO A 24 15.40 2.63 14.46
N VAL A 25 16.02 2.55 15.66
CA VAL A 25 16.02 1.30 16.46
C VAL A 25 15.15 1.38 17.74
N LEU A 26 14.47 2.50 17.99
CA LEU A 26 13.61 2.66 19.18
C LEU A 26 12.28 3.33 18.81
N ASP A 27 11.50 2.71 17.93
CA ASP A 27 10.06 2.96 17.86
C ASP A 27 9.34 1.78 17.19
N SER A 28 9.16 0.69 17.94
CA SER A 28 8.19 -0.35 17.59
C SER A 28 7.50 -0.96 18.81
N ASN A 29 7.38 -0.19 19.90
CA ASN A 29 6.52 -0.56 21.02
C ASN A 29 5.27 0.33 21.02
N GLU A 30 4.50 0.29 19.93
CA GLU A 30 3.06 0.55 20.04
C GLU A 30 2.36 -0.78 20.28
N PHE A 31 2.14 -1.09 21.55
CA PHE A 31 1.11 -2.05 21.94
C PHE A 31 -0.23 -1.33 21.82
N SER A 32 -0.83 -1.39 20.63
CA SER A 32 -2.17 -0.88 20.37
C SER A 32 -3.18 -2.03 20.42
N ASP A 33 -4.24 -1.82 21.21
CA ASP A 33 -5.33 -2.73 21.51
C ASP A 33 -5.86 -3.56 20.33
N LEU A 34 -5.97 -4.88 20.54
CA LEU A 34 -6.36 -5.89 19.55
C LEU A 34 -7.82 -5.85 19.05
N ASN A 35 -8.62 -4.84 19.39
CA ASN A 35 -10.07 -4.88 19.14
C ASN A 35 -10.67 -3.62 18.52
N ASN A 36 -9.87 -2.65 18.06
CA ASN A 36 -10.43 -1.51 17.35
C ASN A 36 -9.44 -1.04 16.26
N PRO A 37 -9.79 -1.14 14.96
CA PRO A 37 -9.03 -0.46 13.93
C PRO A 37 -9.08 1.04 14.24
N SER A 38 -7.95 1.62 14.66
CA SER A 38 -7.82 3.06 14.75
C SER A 38 -7.88 3.61 13.33
N GLU A 39 -8.92 4.40 13.06
CA GLU A 39 -9.13 5.11 11.80
C GLU A 39 -7.89 5.89 11.35
N THR A 40 -7.48 5.60 10.11
CA THR A 40 -6.55 6.25 9.19
C THR A 40 -5.64 7.36 9.75
N SER A 41 -4.37 7.00 9.92
CA SER A 41 -3.27 7.90 9.58
C SER A 41 -2.75 7.45 8.21
N SER A 42 -2.82 8.32 7.20
CA SER A 42 -2.16 8.13 5.89
C SER A 42 -0.64 8.17 6.09
N ARG A 43 -0.10 7.11 6.68
CA ARG A 43 1.34 6.84 6.76
C ARG A 43 1.57 5.65 5.85
N SER A 44 2.43 5.82 4.86
CA SER A 44 2.94 4.68 4.11
C SER A 44 3.57 3.71 5.09
N SER A 45 2.93 2.56 5.29
CA SER A 45 3.54 1.44 6.01
C SER A 45 4.67 0.91 5.14
N ALA A 46 5.82 0.65 5.76
CA ALA A 46 6.87 -0.09 5.08
C ALA A 46 6.31 -1.47 4.70
N CYS A 47 6.68 -1.94 3.51
CA CYS A 47 6.37 -3.28 3.06
C CYS A 47 7.18 -4.28 3.90
N ILE A 48 6.50 -5.03 4.79
CA ILE A 48 7.15 -5.96 5.75
C ILE A 48 7.16 -7.41 5.22
N GLY A 49 6.46 -7.68 4.12
CA GLY A 49 6.41 -8.99 3.45
C GLY A 49 6.65 -8.88 1.95
N ASP A 50 6.61 -10.03 1.25
CA ASP A 50 6.84 -10.05 -0.20
C ASP A 50 5.74 -9.29 -0.96
N ILE A 51 4.46 -9.47 -0.58
CA ILE A 51 3.31 -8.78 -1.21
C ILE A 51 2.85 -7.63 -0.33
N CYS A 52 2.69 -6.45 -0.94
CA CYS A 52 2.23 -5.25 -0.28
C CYS A 52 1.20 -4.50 -1.11
N ILE A 53 0.28 -3.83 -0.42
CA ILE A 53 -0.60 -2.84 -1.06
C ILE A 53 0.25 -1.59 -1.29
N SER A 54 0.52 -1.26 -2.55
CA SER A 54 1.33 -0.09 -2.94
C SER A 54 0.47 1.14 -3.22
N GLU A 55 -0.74 0.94 -3.74
CA GLU A 55 -1.68 2.03 -4.01
C GLU A 55 -3.13 1.56 -3.88
N VAL A 56 -4.00 2.49 -3.48
CA VAL A 56 -5.44 2.29 -3.41
C VAL A 56 -6.14 3.52 -3.96
N LEU A 57 -7.21 3.32 -4.72
CA LEU A 57 -8.19 4.37 -4.98
C LEU A 57 -9.50 3.97 -4.32
N VAL A 58 -9.84 4.68 -3.25
CA VAL A 58 -11.10 4.51 -2.51
C VAL A 58 -12.09 5.61 -2.87
N ASN A 59 -13.38 5.32 -2.74
CA ASN A 59 -14.45 6.30 -2.93
C ASN A 59 -14.32 7.04 -4.28
N ALA A 60 -14.23 6.27 -5.36
CA ALA A 60 -13.99 6.83 -6.69
C ALA A 60 -15.14 7.75 -7.14
N PHE A 61 -14.80 8.69 -8.04
CA PHE A 61 -15.73 9.74 -8.45
C PHE A 61 -16.62 9.26 -9.60
N GLY A 62 -17.94 9.31 -9.41
CA GLY A 62 -18.93 9.05 -10.46
C GLY A 62 -19.92 7.97 -10.07
N SER A 63 -20.57 7.37 -11.08
CA SER A 63 -21.47 6.25 -10.85
C SER A 63 -20.65 4.97 -10.66
N GLU A 64 -20.55 4.50 -9.42
CA GLU A 64 -19.92 3.22 -9.01
C GLU A 64 -20.62 1.96 -9.58
N THR A 65 -21.52 2.16 -10.54
CA THR A 65 -22.34 1.15 -11.19
C THR A 65 -21.97 0.94 -12.67
N GLY A 66 -21.12 1.78 -13.25
CA GLY A 66 -20.69 1.71 -14.65
C GLY A 66 -19.45 0.84 -14.84
N ALA A 67 -19.37 0.09 -15.95
CA ALA A 67 -18.32 -0.91 -16.19
C ALA A 67 -16.91 -0.43 -15.82
N VAL A 68 -16.17 -1.28 -15.09
CA VAL A 68 -14.75 -1.11 -14.79
C VAL A 68 -14.06 -2.34 -15.35
N GLY A 69 -13.36 -2.16 -16.46
CA GLY A 69 -12.50 -3.15 -17.10
C GLY A 69 -11.16 -2.53 -17.49
N PRO A 70 -10.30 -3.27 -18.21
CA PRO A 70 -8.96 -2.80 -18.59
C PRO A 70 -8.92 -1.46 -19.34
N SER A 71 -10.05 -1.02 -19.91
CA SER A 71 -10.18 0.22 -20.71
C SER A 71 -10.61 1.47 -19.94
N ASP A 72 -11.18 1.34 -18.73
CA ASP A 72 -11.87 2.44 -18.03
C ASP A 72 -11.77 2.38 -16.49
N TRP A 73 -10.94 1.48 -15.94
CA TRP A 73 -10.81 1.26 -14.49
C TRP A 73 -10.28 2.45 -13.68
N THR A 74 -9.65 3.43 -14.31
CA THR A 74 -9.08 4.61 -13.63
C THR A 74 -10.11 5.50 -12.96
N SER A 75 -11.40 5.37 -13.31
CA SER A 75 -12.49 6.09 -12.65
C SER A 75 -13.23 5.26 -11.59
N GLY A 76 -12.91 3.98 -11.45
CA GLY A 76 -13.49 3.10 -10.43
C GLY A 76 -12.54 2.89 -9.25
N GLU A 77 -13.00 2.15 -8.24
CA GLU A 77 -12.16 1.76 -7.12
C GLU A 77 -11.24 0.60 -7.48
N TRP A 78 -9.99 0.67 -7.03
CA TRP A 78 -8.98 -0.33 -7.33
C TRP A 78 -7.91 -0.40 -6.25
N VAL A 79 -7.20 -1.53 -6.24
CA VAL A 79 -6.05 -1.79 -5.38
C VAL A 79 -4.90 -2.30 -6.23
N GLU A 80 -3.71 -1.78 -5.96
CA GLU A 80 -2.46 -2.28 -6.52
C GLU A 80 -1.73 -3.13 -5.47
N LEU A 81 -1.35 -4.33 -5.88
CA LEU A 81 -0.49 -5.21 -5.10
C LEU A 81 0.86 -5.29 -5.77
N TYR A 82 1.89 -4.93 -5.04
CA TYR A 82 3.28 -4.97 -5.45
C TYR A 82 4.00 -6.16 -4.79
N ASN A 83 4.74 -6.91 -5.59
CA ASN A 83 5.64 -7.94 -5.10
C ASN A 83 7.05 -7.37 -4.91
N SER A 84 7.39 -7.01 -3.69
CA SER A 84 8.72 -6.57 -3.27
C SER A 84 9.71 -7.73 -3.07
N GLY A 85 9.20 -8.97 -3.03
CA GLY A 85 9.98 -10.18 -2.82
C GLY A 85 10.81 -10.60 -4.05
N PRO A 86 11.76 -11.53 -3.87
CA PRO A 86 12.63 -11.99 -4.94
C PRO A 86 12.02 -13.10 -5.83
N ASN A 87 10.84 -13.60 -5.50
CA ASN A 87 10.22 -14.76 -6.15
C ASN A 87 8.84 -14.40 -6.72
N THR A 88 8.41 -15.12 -7.76
CA THR A 88 7.03 -15.08 -8.24
C THR A 88 6.07 -15.63 -7.18
N ILE A 89 4.92 -14.97 -7.00
CA ILE A 89 3.89 -15.36 -6.03
C ILE A 89 2.56 -15.52 -6.76
N ASP A 90 1.91 -16.68 -6.57
CA ASP A 90 0.55 -16.94 -7.03
C ASP A 90 -0.47 -16.52 -5.95
N LEU A 91 -1.37 -15.60 -6.32
CA LEU A 91 -2.41 -15.08 -5.45
C LEU A 91 -3.78 -15.76 -5.65
N SER A 92 -3.86 -16.84 -6.44
CA SER A 92 -5.13 -17.50 -6.81
C SER A 92 -6.02 -17.97 -5.65
N THR A 93 -5.45 -18.09 -4.45
CA THR A 93 -6.16 -18.53 -3.22
C THR A 93 -6.39 -17.39 -2.22
N TRP A 94 -5.96 -16.18 -2.55
CA TRP A 94 -6.01 -15.05 -1.62
C TRP A 94 -7.35 -14.32 -1.71
N THR A 95 -7.62 -13.54 -0.66
CA THR A 95 -8.77 -12.66 -0.59
C THR A 95 -8.33 -11.27 -0.14
N LEU A 96 -8.93 -10.24 -0.73
CA LEU A 96 -8.90 -8.88 -0.19
C LEU A 96 -10.10 -8.70 0.71
N ASP A 97 -9.89 -8.31 1.96
CA ASP A 97 -10.98 -8.00 2.88
C ASP A 97 -10.92 -6.52 3.29
N ASP A 98 -12.10 -5.93 3.50
CA ASP A 98 -12.23 -4.55 3.95
C ASP A 98 -12.71 -4.48 5.40
N HIS A 99 -12.84 -3.26 5.92
CA HIS A 99 -13.32 -3.03 7.28
C HIS A 99 -14.72 -3.62 7.54
N TYR A 100 -15.54 -3.81 6.51
CA TYR A 100 -16.91 -4.32 6.62
C TYR A 100 -17.01 -5.84 6.38
N ASN A 101 -15.88 -6.56 6.38
CA ASN A 101 -15.81 -8.00 6.16
C ASN A 101 -16.45 -8.44 4.83
N ARG A 102 -16.12 -7.74 3.75
CA ARG A 102 -16.55 -8.07 2.38
C ARG A 102 -15.39 -8.68 1.60
N PRO A 103 -15.08 -9.98 1.78
CA PRO A 103 -13.96 -10.60 1.11
C PRO A 103 -14.18 -10.66 -0.40
N LEU A 104 -13.17 -10.27 -1.16
CA LEU A 104 -13.06 -10.45 -2.60
C LEU A 104 -12.01 -11.51 -2.90
N SER A 105 -12.44 -12.65 -3.45
CA SER A 105 -11.52 -13.65 -3.98
C SER A 105 -10.71 -13.10 -5.14
N MET A 106 -9.41 -13.33 -5.09
CA MET A 106 -8.48 -12.96 -6.15
C MET A 106 -8.64 -13.88 -7.35
N THR A 107 -9.18 -13.34 -8.43
CA THR A 107 -9.37 -14.05 -9.70
C THR A 107 -9.02 -13.13 -10.86
N THR A 108 -8.66 -13.70 -12.01
CA THR A 108 -8.28 -12.94 -13.20
C THR A 108 -9.39 -12.02 -13.72
N ASN A 109 -10.65 -12.31 -13.40
CA ASN A 109 -11.80 -11.46 -13.75
C ASN A 109 -11.74 -10.06 -13.13
N HIS A 110 -10.98 -9.89 -12.05
CA HIS A 110 -10.81 -8.60 -11.37
C HIS A 110 -9.53 -7.88 -11.81
N VAL A 111 -8.69 -8.50 -12.65
CA VAL A 111 -7.39 -7.95 -13.03
C VAL A 111 -7.55 -6.99 -14.20
N VAL A 112 -7.18 -5.73 -13.97
CA VAL A 112 -7.18 -4.69 -15.01
C VAL A 112 -5.78 -4.37 -15.53
N TYR A 113 -4.75 -4.71 -14.75
CA TYR A 113 -3.36 -4.69 -15.18
C TYR A 113 -2.59 -5.88 -14.57
N PRO A 114 -1.80 -6.63 -15.36
CA PRO A 114 -1.64 -6.49 -16.81
C PRO A 114 -2.91 -6.87 -17.57
N SER A 115 -3.17 -6.21 -18.70
CA SER A 115 -4.36 -6.50 -19.51
C SER A 115 -4.31 -7.93 -20.06
N GLY A 116 -5.38 -8.70 -19.86
CA GLY A 116 -5.46 -10.08 -20.37
C GLY A 116 -4.71 -11.12 -19.52
N ALA A 117 -4.54 -10.85 -18.22
CA ALA A 117 -3.98 -11.81 -17.27
C ALA A 117 -4.70 -13.18 -17.33
N THR A 118 -3.92 -14.25 -17.43
CA THR A 118 -4.42 -15.63 -17.48
C THR A 118 -4.20 -16.40 -16.17
N ASN A 119 -3.45 -15.82 -15.23
CA ASN A 119 -3.13 -16.34 -13.91
C ASN A 119 -3.08 -15.19 -12.89
N MET A 120 -2.85 -15.53 -11.61
CA MET A 120 -2.70 -14.58 -10.51
C MET A 120 -1.24 -14.47 -10.05
N ASP A 121 -0.30 -14.70 -10.97
CA ASP A 121 1.13 -14.67 -10.68
C ASP A 121 1.65 -13.22 -10.74
N ILE A 122 2.34 -12.78 -9.69
CA ILE A 122 3.11 -11.53 -9.69
C ILE A 122 4.59 -11.87 -9.66
N LEU A 123 5.35 -11.48 -10.68
CA LEU A 123 6.80 -11.65 -10.71
C LEU A 123 7.48 -10.78 -9.65
N ALA A 124 8.73 -11.09 -9.33
CA ALA A 124 9.55 -10.27 -8.44
C ALA A 124 9.71 -8.85 -8.99
N GLY A 125 9.34 -7.84 -8.20
CA GLY A 125 9.40 -6.44 -8.59
C GLY A 125 8.27 -5.98 -9.51
N ASP A 126 7.30 -6.84 -9.82
CA ASP A 126 6.10 -6.47 -10.59
C ASP A 126 4.91 -6.18 -9.68
N TYR A 127 3.82 -5.70 -10.28
CA TYR A 127 2.57 -5.42 -9.61
C TYR A 127 1.39 -5.92 -10.43
N ILE A 128 0.26 -6.11 -9.75
CA ILE A 128 -1.04 -6.38 -10.34
C ILE A 128 -2.03 -5.34 -9.82
N VAL A 129 -2.93 -4.90 -10.69
CA VAL A 129 -4.03 -4.00 -10.29
C VAL A 129 -5.33 -4.76 -10.39
N LEU A 130 -6.05 -4.81 -9.27
CA LEU A 130 -7.38 -5.36 -9.20
C LEU A 130 -8.41 -4.23 -9.11
N ALA A 131 -9.42 -4.29 -9.96
CA ALA A 131 -10.58 -3.40 -9.93
C ALA A 131 -11.85 -4.26 -9.96
N ARG A 132 -12.90 -3.81 -9.25
CA ARG A 132 -14.22 -4.45 -9.25
C ARG A 132 -15.25 -3.37 -9.52
N ASN A 133 -16.08 -3.56 -10.54
CA ASN A 133 -17.27 -2.74 -10.71
C ASN A 133 -18.44 -3.26 -9.86
N GLY A 134 -19.39 -2.37 -9.58
CA GLY A 134 -20.73 -2.74 -9.16
C GLY A 134 -21.46 -3.61 -10.20
N ASP A 135 -22.50 -4.31 -9.74
CA ASP A 135 -23.39 -5.15 -10.56
C ASP A 135 -24.59 -4.36 -11.15
N GLY A 136 -24.45 -3.05 -11.32
CA GLY A 136 -25.54 -2.16 -11.75
C GLY A 136 -26.51 -1.76 -10.61
N GLY A 137 -26.30 -2.24 -9.38
CA GLY A 137 -27.09 -1.87 -8.20
C GLY A 137 -26.29 -1.62 -6.92
N SER A 138 -25.06 -2.13 -6.83
CA SER A 138 -24.16 -1.97 -5.68
C SER A 138 -22.87 -1.25 -6.08
N CYS A 139 -22.11 -0.72 -5.11
CA CYS A 139 -20.74 -0.24 -5.34
C CYS A 139 -19.81 -1.39 -5.73
N GLY A 140 -18.70 -1.06 -6.38
CA GLY A 140 -17.67 -2.00 -6.82
C GLY A 140 -16.93 -2.64 -5.67
N PHE A 141 -15.72 -2.23 -5.38
CA PHE A 141 -15.02 -2.66 -4.15
C PHE A 141 -15.71 -2.15 -2.88
N CYS A 142 -16.49 -1.07 -2.99
CA CYS A 142 -17.14 -0.37 -1.89
C CYS A 142 -16.17 0.17 -0.83
N MET A 143 -14.92 0.44 -1.18
CA MET A 143 -13.91 0.89 -0.23
C MET A 143 -14.26 2.29 0.31
N LYS A 144 -14.06 2.49 1.61
CA LYS A 144 -14.27 3.78 2.27
C LYS A 144 -12.99 4.16 3.02
N ASN A 145 -12.75 5.46 3.11
CA ASN A 145 -11.64 6.03 3.88
C ASN A 145 -12.00 6.17 5.35
#